data_AF-W8CIA5-F1
#
_entry.id   AF-W8CIA5-F1
#
_cell.length_a   1.000
_cell.length_b   1.000
_cell.length_c   1.000
_cell.angle_alpha   90.00
_cell.angle_beta   90.00
_cell.angle_gamma   90.00
#
_symmetry.space_group_name_H-M   'P 1'
#
loop_
_entity.id
_entity.type
_entity.pdbx_description
1 polymer ?
#
loop_
_entity_poly.entity_id
_entity_poly.type
_entity_poly.pdbx_seq_one_letter_code
_entity_poly.pdbx_strand_id
1 'polypeptide(L)' 'VNAAIRAYGFDYSEVLYVLKNSNILLNRKILAQLAICDPDTFFKFIMSIK' A
#
# COMPACT_ATOMS: atom_id res chain seq x y z
N VAL A 1 -5.76 -6.12 0.20
CA VAL A 1 -4.52 -5.43 0.65
C VAL A 1 -3.36 -6.40 0.76
N ASN A 2 -3.35 -7.32 1.73
CA ASN A 2 -2.18 -8.19 1.98
C ASN A 2 -1.78 -9.03 0.74
N ALA A 3 -2.76 -9.60 0.03
CA ALA A 3 -2.52 -10.33 -1.23
C ALA A 3 -1.99 -9.43 -2.36
N ALA A 4 -2.52 -8.21 -2.49
CA ALA A 4 -2.06 -7.25 -3.50
C ALA A 4 -0.62 -6.79 -3.22
N ILE A 5 -0.29 -6.51 -1.96
CA ILE A 5 1.06 -6.09 -1.54
C ILE A 5 2.06 -7.23 -1.76
N ARG A 6 1.69 -8.48 -1.42
CA ARG A 6 2.52 -9.66 -1.69
C ARG A 6 2.74 -9.94 -3.17
N ALA A 7 1.77 -9.65 -4.03
CA ALA A 7 1.94 -9.78 -5.47
C ALA A 7 3.06 -8.88 -6.02
N TYR A 8 3.39 -7.80 -5.30
CA TYR A 8 4.48 -6.88 -5.63
C TYR A 8 5.78 -7.17 -4.85
N GLY A 9 5.83 -8.24 -4.06
CA GLY A 9 7.02 -8.63 -3.29
C GLY A 9 7.26 -7.80 -2.03
N PHE A 10 6.27 -7.01 -1.59
CA PHE A 10 6.34 -6.26 -0.34
C PHE A 10 5.66 -7.01 0.80
N ASP A 11 6.11 -6.75 2.03
CA ASP A 11 5.41 -7.19 3.22
C ASP A 11 4.44 -6.11 3.73
N TYR A 12 3.24 -6.55 4.10
CA TYR A 12 2.21 -5.65 4.62
C TYR A 12 2.66 -4.87 5.87
N SER A 13 3.49 -5.50 6.70
CA SER A 13 4.07 -4.89 7.90
C SER A 13 5.02 -3.75 7.56
N GLU A 14 5.85 -3.90 6.52
CA GLU A 14 6.76 -2.86 6.04
C GLU A 14 5.98 -1.68 5.45
N VAL A 15 4.99 -1.96 4.59
CA VAL A 15 4.14 -0.91 4.01
C VAL A 15 3.42 -0.12 5.09
N LEU A 16 2.89 -0.78 6.12
CA LEU A 16 2.28 -0.11 7.27
C LEU A 16 3.28 0.68 8.10
N TYR A 17 4.50 0.17 8.26
CA TYR A 17 5.56 0.85 8.99
C TYR A 17 5.96 2.14 8.29
N VAL A 18 6.19 2.09 6.97
CA VAL A 18 6.53 3.29 6.19
C VAL A 18 5.36 4.26 6.14
N LEU A 19 4.12 3.80 5.95
CA LEU A 19 2.92 4.66 6.01
C LEU A 19 2.86 5.46 7.31
N LYS A 20 3.14 4.81 8.46
CA LYS A 20 3.20 5.48 9.76
C LYS A 20 4.36 6.46 9.84
N ASN A 21 5.54 6.09 9.32
CA ASN A 21 6.74 6.93 9.37
C ASN A 21 6.62 8.16 8.46
N SER A 22 5.94 8.02 7.32
CA SER A 22 5.68 9.10 6.35
C SER A 22 4.54 10.02 6.78
N ASN A 23 4.00 9.90 8.00
CA ASN A 23 2.82 10.64 8.48
C ASN A 23 1.58 10.52 7.55
N ILE A 24 1.51 9.47 6.73
CA ILE A 24 0.38 9.25 5.84
C ILE A 24 -0.68 8.51 6.65
N LEU A 25 -1.71 9.25 7.07
CA LEU A 25 -2.85 8.73 7.82
C LEU A 25 -3.85 7.98 6.91
N LEU A 26 -3.35 7.07 6.06
CA LEU A 26 -4.20 6.29 5.17
C LEU A 26 -4.83 5.10 5.91
N ASN A 27 -6.16 5.01 5.83
CA ASN A 27 -6.88 3.88 6.40
C ASN A 27 -6.73 2.63 5.55
N ARG A 28 -6.63 1.46 6.22
CA ARG A 28 -6.55 0.14 5.58
C ARG A 28 -7.69 -0.13 4.59
N LYS A 29 -8.89 0.40 4.86
CA LYS A 29 -10.05 0.31 3.94
C LYS A 29 -9.81 1.08 2.64
N ILE A 30 -9.28 2.29 2.73
CA ILE A 30 -8.97 3.13 1.56
C ILE A 30 -7.86 2.47 0.74
N LEU A 31 -6.84 1.92 1.41
CA LEU A 31 -5.77 1.19 0.74
C LEU A 31 -6.29 -0.06 0.00
N ALA A 32 -7.26 -0.78 0.59
CA ALA A 32 -7.93 -1.91 -0.05
C ALA A 32 -8.73 -1.48 -1.27
N GLN A 33 -9.48 -0.40 -1.13
CA GLN A 33 -10.34 0.13 -2.17
C GLN A 33 -9.52 0.70 -3.33
N LEU A 34 -8.41 1.39 -3.04
CA LEU A 34 -7.47 1.88 -4.04
C LEU A 34 -6.86 0.72 -4.83
N ALA A 35 -6.43 -0.34 -4.15
CA ALA A 35 -5.87 -1.52 -4.82
C ALA A 35 -6.86 -2.26 -5.74
N ILE A 36 -8.18 -2.11 -5.52
CA ILE A 36 -9.23 -2.74 -6.34
C ILE A 36 -9.70 -1.78 -7.45
N CYS A 37 -9.90 -0.51 -7.10
CA CYS A 37 -10.48 0.48 -7.99
C CYS A 37 -9.45 0.99 -9.01
N ASP A 38 -8.19 1.12 -8.58
CA ASP A 38 -7.10 1.62 -9.44
C ASP A 38 -5.75 0.98 -9.03
N PRO A 39 -5.50 -0.26 -9.50
CA PRO A 39 -4.30 -1.01 -9.14
C PRO A 39 -3.00 -0.35 -9.63
N ASP A 40 -3.04 0.41 -10.73
CA ASP A 40 -1.87 1.13 -11.27
C ASP A 40 -1.41 2.24 -10.34
N THR A 41 -2.36 3.04 -9.83
CA THR A 41 -2.08 4.09 -8.85
C THR A 41 -1.60 3.51 -7.52
N PHE A 42 -2.22 2.41 -7.06
CA PHE A 42 -1.76 1.68 -5.89
C PHE A 42 -0.33 1.15 -6.05
N PHE A 43 0.00 0.61 -7.22
CA PHE A 43 1.35 0.12 -7.52
C PHE A 43 2.39 1.25 -7.50
N LYS A 44 2.11 2.38 -8.16
CA LYS A 44 2.99 3.56 -8.11
C LYS A 44 3.21 4.05 -6.69
N PHE A 45 2.16 4.06 -5.88
CA PHE A 45 2.25 4.43 -4.47
C PHE A 45 3.15 3.49 -3.68
N ILE A 46 2.96 2.17 -3.82
CA ILE A 46 3.80 1.14 -3.20
C ILE A 46 5.26 1.23 -3.68
N MET A 47 5.51 1.49 -4.96
CA MET A 47 6.86 1.71 -5.50
C MET A 47 7.51 2.98 -4.96
N SER A 48 6.74 4.05 -4.74
CA SER A 48 7.25 5.32 -4.17
C SER A 48 7.62 5.22 -2.70
N ILE A 49 7.20 4.15 -2.01
CA ILE A 49 7.52 3.86 -0.61
C ILE A 49 8.92 3.22 -0.47
N LYS A 50 9.52 2.76 -1.58
CA LYS A 50 10.90 2.28 -1.64
C LYS A 50 11.90 3.44 -1.59
#